data_AF-A0A376ESX6-F1
#
_entry.id   AF-A0A376ESX6-F1
#
_cell.length_a   1.000
_cell.length_b   1.000
_cell.length_c   1.000
_cell.angle_alpha   90.00
_cell.angle_beta   90.00
_cell.angle_gamma   90.00
#
_symmetry.space_group_name_H-M   'P 1'
#
loop_
_entity.id
_entity.type
_entity.pdbx_description
1 polymer ?
#
loop_
_entity_poly.entity_id
_entity_poly.type
_entity_poly.pdbx_seq_one_letter_code
_entity_poly.pdbx_strand_id
1 'polypeptide(L)'
;MCPIETVPFKLPESIEKMIDTLMKRISLESGSIDLLYSTDNIFYFLEVNPVGQFDMVSFPCNYHLEKEIALHLSNDYETEK
;
A
#
# COMPACT_ATOMS: atom_id res chain seq x y z
N MET A 1 19.87 12.96 11.19
CA MET A 1 18.70 12.17 10.76
C MET A 1 18.44 12.56 9.32
N CYS A 2 18.82 11.71 8.35
CA CYS A 2 18.64 12.02 6.93
C CYS A 2 17.14 11.96 6.59
N PRO A 3 16.61 12.91 5.81
CA PRO A 3 15.22 12.87 5.38
C PRO A 3 15.04 11.67 4.44
N ILE A 4 14.02 10.87 4.71
CA ILE A 4 13.60 9.82 3.79
C ILE A 4 12.88 10.55 2.66
N GLU A 5 13.53 10.72 1.51
CA GLU A 5 12.82 11.23 0.34
C GLU A 5 11.89 10.14 -0.17
N THR A 6 10.62 10.19 0.21
CA THR A 6 9.55 9.40 -0.38
C THR A 6 9.22 9.95 -1.76
N VAL A 7 10.13 9.73 -2.71
CA VAL A 7 9.89 10.06 -4.12
C VAL A 7 8.91 9.04 -4.71
N PRO A 8 7.83 9.48 -5.38
CA PRO A 8 6.93 8.57 -6.07
C PRO A 8 7.70 7.68 -7.04
N PHE A 9 7.60 6.36 -6.84
CA PHE A 9 8.24 5.37 -7.69
C PHE A 9 7.17 4.53 -8.40
N LYS A 10 7.23 4.48 -9.73
CA LYS A 10 6.33 3.63 -10.52
C LYS A 10 6.93 2.23 -10.61
N LEU A 11 6.26 1.25 -10.00
CA LEU A 11 6.67 -0.15 -10.10
C LEU A 11 6.51 -0.66 -11.55
N PRO A 12 7.35 -1.61 -11.99
CA PRO A 12 7.12 -2.32 -13.24
C PRO A 12 5.77 -3.04 -13.23
N GLU A 13 5.07 -3.05 -14.37
CA GLU A 13 3.74 -3.65 -14.49
C GLU A 13 3.68 -5.13 -14.06
N SER A 14 4.78 -5.87 -14.24
CA SER A 14 4.91 -7.25 -13.78
C SER A 14 4.83 -7.37 -12.26
N ILE A 15 5.50 -6.47 -11.54
CA ILE A 15 5.50 -6.45 -10.07
C ILE A 15 4.14 -6.01 -9.55
N GLU A 16 3.50 -5.01 -10.19
CA GLU A 16 2.14 -4.58 -9.83
C GLU A 16 1.13 -5.74 -9.94
N LYS A 17 1.19 -6.52 -11.03
CA LYS A 17 0.31 -7.70 -11.21
C LYS A 17 0.58 -8.80 -10.17
N MET A 18 1.84 -8.99 -9.79
CA MET A 18 2.21 -9.96 -8.76
C MET A 18 1.65 -9.54 -7.39
N ILE A 19 1.75 -8.26 -7.06
CA ILE A 19 1.19 -7.68 -5.83
C ILE A 19 -0.33 -7.80 -5.81
N ASP A 20 -1.02 -7.43 -6.90
CA ASP A 20 -2.48 -7.57 -7.02
C ASP A 20 -2.93 -9.02 -6.83
N THR A 21 -2.20 -9.97 -7.43
CA THR A 21 -2.47 -11.40 -7.26
C THR A 21 -2.22 -11.86 -5.81
N LEU A 22 -1.17 -11.36 -5.16
CA LEU A 22 -0.87 -11.66 -3.76
C LEU A 22 -2.02 -11.19 -2.86
N MET A 23 -2.41 -9.91 -2.96
CA MET A 23 -3.47 -9.28 -2.16
C MET A 23 -4.80 -10.02 -2.29
N LYS A 24 -5.18 -10.38 -3.52
CA LYS A 24 -6.39 -11.20 -3.79
C LYS A 24 -6.34 -12.58 -3.14
N ARG A 25 -5.16 -13.24 -3.14
CA ARG A 25 -4.99 -14.58 -2.55
C ARG A 25 -5.06 -14.59 -1.03
N ILE A 26 -4.59 -13.51 -0.39
CA ILE A 26 -4.65 -13.37 1.07
C ILE A 26 -5.92 -12.64 1.53
N SER A 27 -6.85 -12.35 0.61
CA SER A 27 -8.12 -11.67 0.86
C SER A 27 -7.95 -10.35 1.62
N LEU A 28 -6.91 -9.58 1.24
CA LEU A 28 -6.69 -8.24 1.77
C LEU A 28 -7.05 -7.20 0.72
N GLU A 29 -7.94 -6.29 1.10
CA GLU A 29 -8.31 -5.12 0.29
C GLU A 29 -7.33 -3.95 0.47
N SER A 30 -6.57 -3.93 1.58
CA SER A 30 -5.52 -2.95 1.83
C SER A 30 -4.37 -3.53 2.66
N GLY A 31 -3.18 -2.93 2.54
CA GLY A 31 -2.01 -3.32 3.32
C GLY A 31 -0.77 -2.53 2.90
N SER A 32 0.18 -2.38 3.82
CA SER A 32 1.52 -1.86 3.50
C SER A 32 2.38 -3.01 3.01
N ILE A 33 3.07 -2.83 1.89
CA ILE A 33 3.93 -3.85 1.29
C ILE A 33 5.36 -3.35 1.29
N ASP A 34 6.25 -4.12 1.91
CA ASP A 34 7.68 -3.81 1.94
C ASP A 34 8.41 -4.60 0.86
N LEU A 35 9.06 -3.88 -0.04
CA LEU A 35 9.85 -4.41 -1.15
C LEU A 35 11.29 -3.91 -1.05
N LEU A 36 12.25 -4.81 -1.29
CA LEU A 36 13.67 -4.47 -1.40
C LEU A 36 14.12 -4.56 -2.86
N TYR A 37 14.79 -3.53 -3.36
CA TYR A 37 15.40 -3.52 -4.69
C TYR A 37 16.91 -3.77 -4.60
N SER A 38 17.40 -4.85 -5.21
CA SER A 38 18.82 -5.19 -5.26
C SER A 38 19.55 -4.47 -6.38
N THR A 39 20.88 -4.35 -6.26
CA THR A 39 21.79 -3.85 -7.31
C THR A 39 21.74 -4.67 -8.59
N ASP A 40 21.24 -5.90 -8.52
CA ASP A 40 21.03 -6.78 -9.67
C ASP A 40 19.67 -6.55 -10.36
N ASN A 41 18.99 -5.46 -10.04
CA ASN A 41 17.67 -5.06 -10.56
C ASN A 41 16.52 -6.03 -10.22
N ILE A 42 16.64 -6.74 -9.09
CA ILE A 42 15.64 -7.70 -8.62
C ILE A 42 14.87 -7.11 -7.45
N PHE A 43 13.54 -7.25 -7.48
CA PHE A 43 12.64 -6.93 -6.37
C PHE A 43 12.44 -8.17 -5.48
N TYR A 44 12.64 -8.00 -4.18
CA TYR A 44 12.39 -9.00 -3.15
C TYR A 44 11.21 -8.56 -2.29
N PHE A 45 10.23 -9.45 -2.14
CA PHE A 45 9.12 -9.26 -1.21
C PHE A 45 9.58 -9.59 0.22
N LEU A 46 9.33 -8.68 1.17
CA LEU A 46 9.67 -8.88 2.57
C LEU A 46 8.43 -9.27 3.37
N GLU A 47 7.46 -8.35 3.45
CA GLU A 47 6.23 -8.56 4.21
C GLU A 47 5.05 -7.76 3.66
N VAL A 48 3.86 -8.17 4.07
CA VAL A 48 2.62 -7.43 3.89
C VAL A 48 1.98 -7.22 5.25
N ASN A 49 1.77 -5.97 5.60
CA ASN A 49 1.19 -5.54 6.86
C ASN A 49 -0.28 -5.13 6.63
N PRO A 50 -1.27 -6.00 6.96
CA PRO A 50 -2.69 -5.74 6.69
C PRO A 50 -3.28 -4.58 7.50
N VAL A 51 -2.75 -4.34 8.71
CA VAL A 51 -3.21 -3.29 9.64
C VAL A 51 -2.30 -2.07 9.57
N GLY A 52 -1.79 -1.75 8.37
CA GLY A 52 -0.68 -0.81 8.14
C GLY A 52 -0.64 0.34 9.15
N GLN A 53 0.52 0.61 9.75
CA GLN A 53 0.74 1.86 10.48
C GLN A 53 0.70 3.01 9.46
N PHE A 54 -0.50 3.47 9.12
CA PHE A 54 -0.75 4.54 8.14
C PHE A 54 -0.29 5.92 8.64
N ASP A 55 -0.03 6.05 9.96
CA ASP A 55 0.38 7.30 10.61
C ASP A 55 1.66 7.92 10.03
N MET A 56 2.61 7.10 9.55
CA MET A 56 3.91 7.57 9.06
C MET A 56 3.93 7.91 7.56
N VAL A 57 2.94 7.46 6.78
CA VAL A 57 2.90 7.66 5.31
C VAL A 57 1.94 8.78 4.89
N SER A 58 0.93 9.06 5.73
CA SER A 58 -0.04 10.12 5.45
C SER A 58 0.55 11.53 5.56
N PHE A 59 1.40 11.76 6.56
CA PHE A 59 1.95 13.08 6.86
C PHE A 59 2.96 13.62 5.82
N PRO A 60 3.90 12.83 5.26
CA PRO A 60 4.85 13.34 4.27
C PRO A 60 4.32 13.43 2.83
N CYS A 61 3.25 12.72 2.47
CA CYS A 61 2.81 12.63 1.06
C CYS A 61 1.38 13.11 0.75
N ASN A 62 0.63 13.64 1.73
CA ASN A 62 -0.66 14.31 1.52
C ASN A 62 -1.70 13.44 0.76
N TYR A 63 -1.64 12.12 0.93
CA TYR A 63 -2.49 11.17 0.20
C TYR A 63 -3.91 11.04 0.79
N HIS A 64 -4.18 11.63 1.97
CA HIS A 64 -5.49 11.62 2.62
C HIS A 64 -6.13 10.21 2.63
N LEU A 65 -5.34 9.18 2.89
CA LEU A 65 -5.77 7.78 2.90
C LEU A 65 -6.90 7.55 3.92
N GLU A 66 -6.92 8.34 5.00
CA GLU A 66 -7.98 8.34 6.02
C GLU A 66 -9.35 8.73 5.42
N LYS A 67 -9.36 9.63 4.44
CA LYS A 67 -10.59 10.09 3.79
C LYS A 67 -11.17 9.01 2.88
N GLU A 68 -10.33 8.33 2.10
CA GLU A 68 -10.77 7.24 1.22
C GLU A 68 -11.25 6.02 2.02
N ILE A 69 -10.55 5.66 3.10
CA ILE A 69 -11.00 4.59 4.01
C ILE A 69 -12.34 4.96 4.67
N ALA A 70 -12.51 6.21 5.13
CA ALA A 70 -13.78 6.67 5.69
C ALA A 70 -14.93 6.68 4.67
N LEU A 71 -14.66 7.07 3.41
CA LEU A 71 -15.64 7.02 2.33
C LEU A 71 -16.05 5.60 1.99
N HIS A 72 -15.08 4.68 1.91
CA HIS A 72 -15.35 3.28 1.61
C HIS A 72 -16.21 2.63 2.70
N LEU A 73 -15.81 2.78 3.97
CA LEU A 73 -16.58 2.29 5.11
C LEU A 73 -17.97 2.92 5.17
N SER A 74 -18.10 4.22 4.90
CA SER A 74 -19.41 4.90 4.93
C SER A 74 -20.36 4.43 3.83
N ASN A 75 -19.86 4.06 2.64
CA ASN A 75 -20.70 3.53 1.57
C ASN A 75 -21.23 2.13 1.91
N ASP A 76 -20.43 1.29 2.56
CA ASP A 76 -20.86 -0.05 2.97
C ASP A 76 -22.02 0.01 3.99
N TYR A 77 -22.03 1.02 4.88
CA TYR A 77 -23.13 1.27 5.81
C TYR A 77 -24.45 1.70 5.13
N GLU A 78 -24.43 2.30 3.94
CA GLU A 78 -25.66 2.67 3.21
C GLU A 78 -26.22 1.50 2.38
N THR A 79 -25.39 0.55 1.96
CA THR A 79 -25.83 -0.62 1.18
C THR A 79 -26.46 -1.75 2.00
N GLU A 80 -26.30 -1.75 3.33
CA GLU A 80 -26.97 -2.72 4.22
C GLU A 80 -28.33 -2.24 4.76
N LYS A 81 -28.87 -1.12 4.25
CA LYS A 81 -30.15 -0.54 4.72
C LYS A 81 -31.31 -0.72 3.74
#